data_AF-A0A317C6K7-F1
#
_entry.id   AF-A0A317C6K7-F1
#
_cell.length_a   1.000
_cell.length_b   1.000
_cell.length_c   1.000
_cell.angle_alpha   90.00
_cell.angle_beta   90.00
_cell.angle_gamma   90.00
#
_symmetry.space_group_name_H-M   'P 1'
#
loop_
_entity.id
_entity.type
_entity.pdbx_description
1 polymer ?
#
loop_
_entity_poly.entity_id
_entity_poly.type
_entity_poly.pdbx_seq_one_letter_code
_entity_poly.pdbx_strand_id
1 'polypeptide(L)'
;MTKVNLLYSAKEWHRFSENIKKRDKGICLKCNRGSPDVVLQVHHEVYKEGRKPWEYNSSDCITLCSGCHAREHGLIEPTKGWSLLSINDLGGLDGHCEKKGCGNAIRYEYLTYHPKWGYQTVSYGQE
;
A
#
# COMPACT_ATOMS: atom_id res chain seq x y z
N MET A 1 14.95 -22.36 4.16
CA MET A 1 15.03 -20.91 3.87
C MET A 1 15.08 -20.73 2.35
N THR A 2 14.08 -20.09 1.76
CA THR A 2 14.00 -19.88 0.31
C THR A 2 15.05 -18.86 -0.13
N LYS A 3 15.69 -19.09 -1.31
CA LYS A 3 16.77 -18.27 -1.90
C LYS A 3 16.55 -16.75 -1.85
N VAL A 4 15.29 -16.30 -1.87
CA VAL A 4 14.90 -14.89 -1.83
C VAL A 4 15.36 -14.19 -0.54
N ASN A 5 15.33 -14.88 0.60
CA ASN A 5 15.60 -14.27 1.89
C ASN A 5 17.08 -13.87 2.06
N LEU A 6 18.01 -14.62 1.46
CA LEU A 6 19.45 -14.35 1.53
C LEU A 6 19.86 -13.06 0.82
N LEU A 7 19.16 -12.68 -0.26
CA LEU A 7 19.48 -11.46 -1.01
C LEU A 7 19.22 -10.19 -0.18
N TYR A 8 18.12 -10.17 0.57
CA TYR A 8 17.76 -9.01 1.39
C TYR A 8 18.56 -8.91 2.70
N SER A 9 19.38 -9.91 3.03
CA SER A 9 20.37 -9.85 4.10
C SER A 9 21.78 -9.49 3.61
N ALA A 10 21.96 -9.33 2.29
CA ALA A 10 23.25 -9.00 1.71
C ALA A 10 23.67 -7.56 2.04
N LYS A 11 24.97 -7.33 2.26
CA LYS A 11 25.50 -5.99 2.59
C LYS A 11 25.25 -4.98 1.47
N GLU A 12 25.27 -5.45 0.23
CA GLU A 12 24.97 -4.69 -0.97
C GLU A 12 23.54 -4.16 -0.96
N TRP A 13 22.57 -5.00 -0.56
CA TRP A 13 21.20 -4.56 -0.39
C TRP A 13 21.07 -3.51 0.71
N HIS A 14 21.71 -3.73 1.87
CA HIS A 14 21.65 -2.76 2.97
C HIS A 14 22.21 -1.40 2.54
N ARG A 15 23.40 -1.37 1.92
CA ARG A 15 24.01 -0.14 1.42
C ARG A 15 23.14 0.54 0.35
N PHE A 16 22.62 -0.23 -0.60
CA PHE A 16 21.72 0.29 -1.62
C PHE A 16 20.46 0.89 -0.99
N SER A 17 19.81 0.13 -0.11
CA SER A 17 18.59 0.56 0.58
C SER A 17 18.80 1.82 1.42
N GLU A 18 19.94 1.95 2.09
CA GLU A 18 20.28 3.14 2.87
C GLU A 18 20.47 4.36 1.98
N ASN A 19 21.15 4.21 0.83
CA ASN A 19 21.33 5.30 -0.13
C ASN A 19 19.99 5.82 -0.68
N ILE A 20 19.05 4.92 -1.02
CA ILE A 20 17.72 5.31 -1.48
C ILE A 20 16.94 6.03 -0.37
N LYS A 21 16.92 5.47 0.85
CA LYS A 21 16.27 6.11 1.99
C LYS A 21 16.87 7.47 2.32
N LYS A 22 18.19 7.63 2.22
CA LYS A 22 18.88 8.91 2.42
C LYS A 22 18.51 9.93 1.35
N ARG A 23 18.47 9.52 0.07
CA ARG A 23 18.01 10.37 -1.04
C ARG A 23 16.59 10.89 -0.78
N ASP A 24 15.73 10.01 -0.30
CA ASP A 24 14.32 10.33 0.00
C ASP A 24 14.12 10.94 1.40
N LYS A 25 15.19 11.46 2.01
CA LYS A 25 15.18 12.17 3.30
C LYS A 25 14.60 11.35 4.46
N GLY A 26 14.63 10.02 4.39
CA GLY A 26 14.12 9.14 5.43
C GLY A 26 12.61 9.26 5.64
N ILE A 27 11.85 9.54 4.58
CA ILE A 27 10.38 9.59 4.62
C ILE A 27 9.77 8.75 3.50
N CYS A 28 8.54 8.28 3.74
CA CYS A 28 7.72 7.66 2.72
C CYS A 28 7.27 8.71 1.69
N LEU A 29 7.62 8.55 0.43
CA LEU A 29 7.26 9.51 -0.62
C LEU A 29 5.76 9.52 -0.99
N LYS A 30 4.94 8.60 -0.45
CA LYS A 30 3.48 8.58 -0.65
C LYS A 30 2.67 9.16 0.50
N CYS A 31 3.13 9.04 1.74
CA CYS A 31 2.37 9.53 2.91
C CYS A 31 3.18 10.44 3.84
N ASN A 32 4.42 10.78 3.48
CA ASN A 32 5.32 11.68 4.21
C ASN A 32 5.67 11.27 5.65
N ARG A 33 5.27 10.07 6.09
CA ARG A 33 5.66 9.52 7.40
C ARG A 33 7.10 8.99 7.38
N GLY A 34 7.80 9.16 8.51
CA GLY A 34 9.16 8.66 8.73
C GLY A 34 9.31 7.95 10.08
N SER A 35 10.54 7.59 10.44
CA SER A 35 10.85 7.04 11.76
C SER A 35 10.51 8.03 12.88
N PRO A 36 10.03 7.58 14.06
CA PRO A 36 9.83 6.19 14.48
C PRO A 36 8.45 5.59 14.12
N ASP A 37 7.54 6.38 13.54
CA ASP A 37 6.14 5.98 13.36
C ASP A 37 5.94 4.83 12.35
N VAL A 38 6.89 4.65 11.44
CA VAL A 38 6.81 3.66 10.38
C VAL A 38 8.15 3.01 10.07
N VAL A 39 8.09 1.76 9.61
CA VAL A 39 9.23 1.08 9.01
C VAL A 39 9.33 1.46 7.53
N LEU A 40 10.47 1.99 7.12
CA LEU A 40 10.75 2.37 5.72
C LEU A 40 11.39 1.21 4.95
N GLN A 41 10.92 1.01 3.73
CA GLN A 41 11.35 -0.01 2.79
C GLN A 41 11.61 0.64 1.43
N VAL A 42 12.47 0.02 0.64
CA VAL A 42 12.66 0.41 -0.76
C VAL A 42 11.71 -0.41 -1.61
N HIS A 43 10.93 0.28 -2.44
CA HIS A 43 10.05 -0.29 -3.44
C HIS A 43 10.72 -0.16 -4.82
N HIS A 44 10.78 -1.27 -5.57
CA HIS A 44 11.17 -1.28 -6.98
C HIS A 44 9.94 -0.98 -7.84
N GLU A 45 9.94 0.16 -8.54
CA GLU A 45 8.79 0.59 -9.37
C GLU A 45 8.69 -0.21 -10.67
N VAL A 46 9.81 -0.78 -11.11
CA VAL A 46 9.88 -1.67 -12.28
C VAL A 46 10.63 -2.94 -11.90
N TYR A 47 10.16 -4.08 -12.38
CA TYR A 47 10.85 -5.36 -12.23
C TYR A 47 11.61 -5.70 -13.51
N LYS A 48 12.91 -5.94 -13.38
CA LYS A 48 13.82 -6.33 -14.47
C LYS A 48 14.36 -7.74 -14.17
N GLU A 49 14.10 -8.67 -15.09
CA GLU A 49 14.49 -10.06 -14.91
C GLU A 49 16.01 -10.22 -14.75
N GLY A 50 16.42 -11.18 -13.91
CA GLY A 50 17.83 -11.51 -13.65
C GLY A 50 18.59 -10.50 -12.78
N ARG A 51 17.97 -9.39 -12.36
CA ARG A 51 18.61 -8.37 -11.52
C ARG A 51 18.45 -8.67 -10.03
N LYS A 52 19.54 -8.54 -9.27
CA LYS A 52 19.50 -8.51 -7.81
C LYS A 52 18.86 -7.19 -7.33
N PRO A 53 18.32 -7.15 -6.10
CA PRO A 53 17.63 -5.96 -5.59
C PRO A 53 18.44 -4.65 -5.61
N TRP A 54 19.78 -4.71 -5.57
CA TRP A 54 20.68 -3.54 -5.61
C TRP A 54 21.26 -3.24 -7.00
N GLU A 55 20.90 -4.02 -8.03
CA GLU A 55 21.37 -3.82 -9.41
C GLU A 55 20.44 -2.91 -10.24
N TYR A 56 19.46 -2.30 -9.59
CA TYR A 56 18.54 -1.33 -10.18
C TYR A 56 19.14 0.08 -10.13
N ASN A 57 18.74 0.94 -11.07
CA ASN A 57 19.06 2.35 -10.95
C ASN A 57 18.31 2.92 -9.74
N SER A 58 18.92 3.87 -9.03
CA SER A 58 18.21 4.53 -7.92
C SER A 58 16.89 5.16 -8.37
N SER A 59 16.82 5.68 -9.61
CA SER A 59 15.59 6.22 -10.21
C SER A 59 14.46 5.22 -10.39
N ASP A 60 14.76 3.91 -10.38
CA ASP A 60 13.77 2.84 -10.50
C ASP A 60 13.23 2.42 -9.11
N CYS A 61 13.64 3.13 -8.06
CA CYS A 61 13.37 2.79 -6.67
C CYS A 61 12.87 4.02 -5.90
N ILE A 62 11.95 3.79 -4.98
CA ILE A 62 11.42 4.82 -4.07
C ILE A 62 11.35 4.32 -2.63
N THR A 63 11.46 5.24 -1.67
CA THR A 63 11.25 4.93 -0.26
C THR A 63 9.77 5.01 0.09
N LEU A 64 9.22 3.90 0.58
CA LEU A 64 7.84 3.79 1.07
C LEU A 64 7.84 3.27 2.52
N CYS A 65 6.83 3.66 3.30
CA CYS A 65 6.54 2.94 4.53
C CYS A 65 5.96 1.56 4.23
N SER A 66 6.09 0.61 5.15
CA SER A 66 5.59 -0.76 5.01
C SER A 66 4.11 -0.84 4.56
N GLY A 67 3.26 0.06 5.07
CA GLY A 67 1.86 0.15 4.66
C GLY A 67 1.66 0.63 3.21
N CYS A 68 2.38 1.67 2.78
CA CYS A 68 2.32 2.11 1.38
C CYS A 68 2.93 1.07 0.45
N HIS A 69 4.03 0.44 0.86
CA HIS A 69 4.70 -0.60 0.09
C HIS A 69 3.78 -1.82 -0.14
N ALA A 70 3.09 -2.27 0.90
CA ALA A 70 2.10 -3.34 0.79
C ALA A 70 0.94 -2.98 -0.15
N ARG A 71 0.49 -1.71 -0.18
CA ARG A 71 -0.54 -1.24 -1.14
C ARG A 71 -0.08 -1.30 -2.59
N GLU A 72 1.17 -0.92 -2.88
CA GLU A 72 1.70 -1.01 -4.25
C GLU A 72 1.73 -2.45 -4.75
N HIS A 73 2.00 -3.40 -3.86
CA HIS A 73 1.94 -4.83 -4.17
C HIS A 73 0.52 -5.43 -4.09
N GLY A 74 -0.51 -4.63 -3.82
CA GLY A 74 -1.89 -5.12 -3.71
C GLY A 74 -2.12 -6.07 -2.53
N LEU A 75 -1.23 -6.08 -1.53
CA LEU A 75 -1.34 -6.96 -0.36
C LEU A 75 -2.34 -6.43 0.68
N ILE A 76 -2.60 -5.12 0.66
CA ILE A 76 -3.62 -4.47 1.49
C ILE A 76 -4.47 -3.54 0.63
N GLU A 77 -5.70 -3.32 1.09
CA GLU A 77 -6.70 -2.50 0.43
C GLU A 77 -6.19 -1.05 0.20
N PRO A 78 -6.44 -0.46 -0.98
CA PRO A 78 -6.02 0.89 -1.29
C PRO A 78 -6.92 1.92 -0.61
N THR A 79 -6.35 3.06 -0.24
CA THR A 79 -7.12 4.18 0.33
C THR A 79 -7.66 5.13 -0.74
N LYS A 80 -7.30 4.93 -2.01
CA LYS A 80 -7.63 5.81 -3.14
C LYS A 80 -7.94 4.97 -4.39
N GLY A 81 -8.51 5.61 -5.40
CA GLY A 81 -8.83 4.96 -6.68
C GLY A 81 -10.17 4.24 -6.70
N TRP A 82 -10.98 4.43 -5.66
CA TRP A 82 -12.36 3.96 -5.61
C TRP A 82 -13.29 4.93 -6.34
N SER A 83 -14.19 4.39 -7.15
CA SER A 83 -15.28 5.11 -7.78
C SER A 83 -16.58 4.82 -7.06
N LEU A 84 -17.30 5.86 -6.67
CA LEU A 84 -18.68 5.72 -6.17
C LEU A 84 -19.60 5.41 -7.36
N LEU A 85 -20.39 4.34 -7.25
CA LEU A 85 -21.33 3.91 -8.28
C LEU A 85 -22.77 4.25 -7.93
N SER A 86 -23.18 3.96 -6.69
CA SER A 86 -24.54 4.25 -6.22
C SER A 86 -24.58 4.43 -4.71
N ILE A 87 -25.64 5.09 -4.26
CA ILE A 87 -25.98 5.23 -2.84
C ILE A 87 -27.39 4.69 -2.66
N ASN A 88 -27.58 3.78 -1.72
CA ASN A 88 -28.88 3.23 -1.35
C ASN A 88 -29.16 3.53 0.14
N ASP A 89 -30.35 4.04 0.46
CA ASP A 89 -30.79 4.26 1.85
C ASP A 89 -31.69 3.10 2.27
N LEU A 90 -31.24 2.33 3.25
CA LEU A 90 -31.97 1.18 3.80
C LEU A 90 -33.08 1.59 4.77
N GLY A 91 -33.12 2.86 5.21
CA GLY A 91 -34.07 3.35 6.21
C GLY A 91 -33.71 2.97 7.67
N GLY A 92 -32.86 1.96 7.87
CA GLY A 92 -32.36 1.49 9.17
C GLY A 92 -30.90 1.04 9.09
N LEU A 93 -30.30 0.61 10.20
CA LEU A 93 -28.92 0.11 10.28
C LEU A 93 -28.84 -1.38 9.89
N ASP A 94 -29.39 -1.71 8.72
CA ASP A 94 -29.55 -3.11 8.27
C ASP A 94 -28.42 -3.55 7.33
N GLY A 95 -27.68 -2.60 6.77
CA GLY A 95 -26.53 -2.84 5.89
C GLY A 95 -25.27 -3.14 6.69
N HIS A 96 -24.23 -3.64 6.02
CA HIS A 96 -22.93 -3.91 6.65
C HIS A 96 -21.79 -3.34 5.82
N CYS A 97 -20.85 -2.65 6.47
CA CYS A 97 -19.66 -2.13 5.81
C CYS A 97 -18.68 -3.26 5.49
N GLU A 98 -18.42 -3.45 4.19
CA GLU A 98 -17.53 -4.49 3.65
C GLU A 98 -16.05 -4.08 3.67
N LYS A 99 -15.73 -2.85 4.10
CA LYS A 99 -14.35 -2.40 4.32
C LYS A 99 -13.65 -3.38 5.25
N LYS A 100 -12.47 -3.88 4.86
CA LYS A 100 -11.75 -4.89 5.63
C LYS A 100 -11.47 -4.37 7.05
N GLY A 101 -12.00 -5.08 8.05
CA GLY A 101 -11.85 -4.72 9.47
C GLY A 101 -12.84 -3.67 9.99
N CYS A 102 -13.83 -3.26 9.18
CA CYS A 102 -14.91 -2.39 9.63
C CYS A 102 -16.10 -3.22 10.16
N GLY A 103 -16.89 -3.84 9.28
CA GLY A 103 -18.04 -4.68 9.68
C GLY A 103 -19.18 -3.92 10.38
N ASN A 104 -19.12 -2.60 10.46
CA ASN A 104 -20.14 -1.78 11.11
C ASN A 104 -21.48 -1.91 10.39
N ALA A 105 -22.57 -1.90 11.16
CA ALA A 105 -23.90 -1.72 10.61
C ALA A 105 -24.04 -0.33 9.97
N ILE A 106 -24.62 -0.25 8.77
CA ILE A 106 -24.74 0.99 7.98
C ILE A 106 -26.17 1.17 7.49
N ARG A 107 -26.61 2.44 7.43
CA ARG A 107 -27.91 2.80 6.83
C ARG A 107 -27.80 3.11 5.34
N TYR A 108 -26.74 3.81 4.98
CA TYR A 108 -26.49 4.19 3.60
C TYR A 108 -25.43 3.26 3.03
N GLU A 109 -25.79 2.50 2.02
CA GLU A 109 -24.91 1.63 1.26
C GLU A 109 -24.27 2.44 0.12
N TYR A 110 -22.99 2.76 0.27
CA TYR A 110 -22.20 3.35 -0.80
C TYR A 110 -21.54 2.23 -1.57
N LEU A 111 -22.11 1.86 -2.72
CA LEU A 111 -21.52 0.89 -3.61
C LEU A 111 -20.35 1.55 -4.35
N THR A 112 -19.17 1.03 -4.13
CA THR A 112 -17.92 1.53 -4.72
C THR A 112 -17.24 0.47 -5.55
N TYR A 113 -16.36 0.89 -6.46
CA TYR A 113 -15.57 0.00 -7.32
C TYR A 113 -14.12 0.46 -7.42
N HIS A 114 -13.18 -0.49 -7.37
CA HIS A 114 -11.77 -0.25 -7.66
C HIS A 114 -11.28 -1.26 -8.71
N PRO A 115 -10.55 -0.84 -9.77
CA PRO A 115 -10.16 -1.73 -10.87
C PRO A 115 -9.40 -3.01 -10.47
N LYS A 116 -8.65 -2.96 -9.36
CA LYS A 116 -7.90 -4.12 -8.83
C LYS A 116 -8.59 -4.87 -7.69
N TRP A 117 -9.65 -4.30 -7.11
CA TRP A 117 -10.27 -4.82 -5.87
C TRP A 117 -11.76 -5.17 -6.04
N GLY A 118 -12.37 -4.79 -7.16
CA GLY A 118 -13.76 -5.09 -7.45
C GLY A 118 -14.72 -4.16 -6.72
N TYR A 119 -15.92 -4.67 -6.47
CA TYR A 119 -17.00 -3.93 -5.82
C TYR A 119 -16.89 -4.04 -4.31
N GLN A 120 -17.32 -2.98 -3.63
CA GLN A 120 -17.40 -2.95 -2.18
C GLN A 120 -18.48 -1.98 -1.70
N THR A 121 -19.30 -2.42 -0.77
CA THR A 121 -20.28 -1.59 -0.07
C THR A 121 -19.69 -1.04 1.23
N VAL A 122 -19.64 0.28 1.36
CA VAL A 122 -19.10 0.97 2.54
C VAL A 122 -20.06 2.04 3.08
N SER A 123 -19.80 2.55 4.28
CA SER A 123 -20.39 3.83 4.73
C SER A 123 -19.57 5.01 4.25
N TYR A 124 -20.22 6.16 4.06
CA TYR A 124 -19.51 7.43 3.91
C TYR A 124 -19.02 7.94 5.26
N GLY A 125 -17.72 8.25 5.31
CA GLY A 125 -17.01 8.67 6.51
C GLY A 125 -15.97 7.64 6.94
N GLN A 126 -14.73 7.84 6.48
CA GLN A 126 -13.48 7.76 7.25
C GLN A 126 -12.32 7.94 6.27
N GLU A 127 -11.96 9.22 6.05
CA GLU A 127 -10.58 9.60 5.71
C GLU A 127 -9.62 9.17 6.83
#